data_AF-A0A0R1VQG9-F1
#
_entry.id   AF-A0A0R1VQG9-F1
#
_cell.length_a   1.000
_cell.length_b   1.000
_cell.length_c   1.000
_cell.angle_alpha   90.00
_cell.angle_beta   90.00
_cell.angle_gamma   90.00
#
_symmetry.space_group_name_H-M   'P 1'
#
loop_
_entity.id
_entity.type
_entity.pdbx_description
1 polymer ?
#
loop_
_entity_poly.entity_id
_entity_poly.type
_entity_poly.pdbx_seq_one_letter_code
_entity_poly.pdbx_strand_id
1 'polypeptide(L)'
;MYDIIALVWKGAEAMQELVSRDEMLAVLAVDAAKIKSILSKQCNVLCMAKCPAFEEVADTQIYGFSCEVKLAEKCGILAEDEGRQMIQDLEQGLANIYATVGKDE
;
A
#
# COMPACT_ATOMS: atom_id res chain seq x y z
N MET A 1 3.67 43.51 -23.10
CA MET A 1 4.86 43.01 -22.38
C MET A 1 4.48 42.33 -21.05
N TYR A 2 3.34 41.63 -20.96
CA TYR A 2 2.92 40.88 -19.76
C TYR A 2 2.38 39.49 -20.13
N ASP A 3 2.91 38.89 -21.20
CA ASP A 3 2.39 37.63 -21.74
C ASP A 3 3.16 36.41 -21.20
N ILE A 4 4.45 36.59 -20.90
CA ILE A 4 5.34 35.50 -20.47
C ILE A 4 4.90 34.93 -19.11
N ILE A 5 4.49 35.78 -18.16
CA ILE A 5 4.02 35.32 -16.85
C ILE A 5 2.72 34.52 -17.01
N ALA A 6 1.79 34.98 -17.85
CA ALA A 6 0.55 34.27 -18.14
C ALA A 6 0.80 32.92 -18.84
N LEU A 7 1.74 32.86 -19.78
CA LEU A 7 2.16 31.62 -20.46
C LEU A 7 2.81 30.62 -19.50
N VAL A 8 3.67 31.09 -18.59
CA VAL A 8 4.28 30.24 -17.55
C VAL A 8 3.23 29.71 -16.59
N TRP A 9 2.29 30.56 -16.15
CA TRP A 9 1.21 30.15 -15.25
C TRP A 9 0.27 29.14 -15.91
N LYS A 10 -0.09 29.37 -17.19
CA LYS A 10 -0.93 28.47 -17.97
C LYS A 10 -0.24 27.15 -18.27
N GLY A 11 1.09 27.16 -18.43
CA GLY A 11 1.91 25.95 -18.52
C GLY A 11 1.97 25.18 -17.20
N ALA A 12 2.00 25.88 -16.06
CA ALA A 12 1.93 25.26 -14.73
C ALA A 12 0.55 24.68 -14.42
N GLU A 13 -0.54 25.39 -14.78
CA GLU A 13 -1.92 24.89 -14.70
C GLU A 13 -2.15 23.67 -15.62
N ALA A 14 -1.56 23.68 -16.82
CA ALA A 14 -1.58 22.53 -17.72
C ALA A 14 -0.69 21.36 -17.24
N MET A 15 0.21 21.59 -16.29
CA MET A 15 1.04 20.57 -15.65
C MET A 15 0.37 19.98 -14.40
N GLN A 16 -0.96 19.99 -14.33
CA GLN A 16 -1.71 19.45 -13.20
C GLN A 16 -2.69 18.35 -13.65
N GLU A 17 -2.11 17.19 -13.95
CA GLU A 17 -2.74 15.86 -13.87
C GLU A 17 -1.77 14.96 -13.08
N LEU A 18 -1.29 15.45 -11.93
CA LEU A 18 -0.42 14.69 -11.02
C LEU A 18 -1.25 14.37 -9.77
N VAL A 19 -1.30 13.08 -9.42
CA VAL A 19 -1.88 12.61 -8.16
C VAL A 19 -1.17 13.29 -6.99
N SER A 20 -1.94 13.89 -6.09
CA SER A 20 -1.38 14.51 -4.89
C SER A 20 -0.82 13.46 -3.92
N ARG A 21 0.10 13.87 -3.05
CA ARG A 21 0.66 12.97 -2.03
C ARG A 21 -0.42 12.37 -1.13
N ASP A 22 -1.41 13.18 -0.73
CA ASP A 22 -2.48 12.73 0.15
C ASP A 22 -3.41 11.72 -0.54
N GLU A 23 -3.70 11.90 -1.83
CA GLU A 23 -4.45 10.92 -2.62
C GLU A 23 -3.70 9.60 -2.74
N MET A 24 -2.38 9.64 -3.00
CA MET A 24 -1.56 8.43 -3.08
C MET A 24 -1.52 7.70 -1.73
N LEU A 25 -1.34 8.43 -0.63
CA LEU A 25 -1.36 7.86 0.72
C LEU A 25 -2.72 7.23 1.05
N ALA A 26 -3.81 7.87 0.66
CA ALA A 26 -5.16 7.34 0.86
C ALA A 26 -5.36 6.03 0.09
N VAL A 27 -4.89 5.95 -1.16
CA VAL A 27 -4.95 4.73 -1.97
C VAL A 27 -4.16 3.59 -1.31
N LEU A 28 -2.89 3.83 -0.96
CA LEU A 28 -2.04 2.82 -0.32
C LEU A 28 -2.61 2.33 1.01
N ALA A 29 -3.21 3.23 1.81
CA ALA A 29 -3.85 2.87 3.06
C ALA A 29 -5.07 1.96 2.84
N VAL A 30 -5.88 2.24 1.82
CA VAL A 30 -7.05 1.41 1.45
C VAL A 30 -6.60 0.03 0.98
N ASP A 31 -5.57 -0.06 0.16
CA ASP A 31 -5.07 -1.34 -0.36
C ASP A 31 -4.44 -2.19 0.75
N ALA A 32 -3.64 -1.59 1.64
CA ALA A 32 -3.12 -2.27 2.82
C ALA A 32 -4.25 -2.80 3.74
N ALA A 33 -5.30 -2.00 3.96
CA ALA A 33 -6.46 -2.42 4.76
C ALA A 33 -7.24 -3.57 4.09
N LYS A 34 -7.36 -3.55 2.77
CA LYS A 34 -8.00 -4.60 1.98
C LYS A 34 -7.23 -5.92 2.08
N ILE A 35 -5.91 -5.89 1.99
CA ILE A 35 -5.04 -7.06 2.18
C ILE A 35 -5.29 -7.67 3.57
N LYS A 36 -5.24 -6.85 4.63
CA LYS A 36 -5.52 -7.30 6.01
C LYS A 36 -6.91 -7.92 6.13
N SER A 37 -7.94 -7.32 5.52
CA SER A 37 -9.30 -7.85 5.53
C SER A 37 -9.42 -9.20 4.80
N ILE A 38 -8.83 -9.34 3.62
CA ILE A 38 -8.89 -10.59 2.83
C ILE A 38 -8.23 -11.72 3.62
N LEU A 39 -7.02 -11.47 4.12
CA LEU A 39 -6.25 -12.48 4.85
C LEU A 39 -6.91 -12.84 6.18
N SER A 40 -7.46 -11.87 6.93
CA SER A 40 -8.24 -12.14 8.15
C SER A 40 -9.46 -13.03 7.88
N LYS A 41 -10.24 -12.72 6.84
CA LYS A 41 -11.42 -13.52 6.48
C LYS A 41 -11.04 -14.93 6.05
N GLN A 42 -9.99 -15.08 5.25
CA GLN A 42 -9.52 -16.40 4.80
C GLN A 42 -8.94 -17.23 5.94
N CYS A 43 -8.22 -16.60 6.88
CA CYS A 43 -7.69 -17.27 8.07
C CYS A 43 -8.83 -17.85 8.93
N ASN A 44 -9.90 -17.07 9.15
CA ASN A 44 -11.06 -17.48 9.93
C ASN A 44 -11.94 -18.53 9.24
N VAL A 45 -12.13 -18.43 7.91
CA VAL A 45 -13.02 -19.34 7.17
C VAL A 45 -12.42 -20.73 7.00
N LEU A 46 -11.10 -20.84 6.90
CA LEU A 46 -10.44 -22.10 6.58
C LEU A 46 -9.80 -22.79 7.79
N CYS A 47 -9.73 -22.17 8.98
CA CYS A 47 -8.92 -22.66 10.12
C CYS A 47 -7.47 -22.99 9.71
N MET A 48 -6.91 -22.24 8.75
CA MET A 48 -5.73 -22.63 7.96
C MET A 48 -4.49 -21.79 8.21
N ALA A 49 -4.31 -21.22 9.40
CA ALA A 49 -3.03 -20.60 9.77
C ALA A 49 -1.81 -21.55 9.57
N LYS A 50 -2.03 -22.87 9.45
CA LYS A 50 -1.03 -23.91 9.18
C LYS A 50 -0.99 -24.41 7.71
N CYS A 51 -1.75 -23.82 6.77
CA CYS A 51 -1.77 -24.26 5.37
C CYS A 51 -0.68 -23.55 4.54
N PRO A 52 0.25 -24.27 3.89
CA PRO A 52 1.32 -23.67 3.08
C PRO A 52 0.82 -22.72 1.99
N ALA A 53 -0.34 -23.02 1.39
CA ALA A 53 -0.94 -22.19 0.34
C ALA A 53 -1.41 -20.82 0.86
N PHE A 54 -1.69 -20.67 2.16
CA PHE A 54 -2.10 -19.38 2.73
C PHE A 54 -0.90 -18.44 2.91
N GLU A 55 0.26 -18.96 3.29
CA GLU A 55 1.52 -18.21 3.36
C GLU A 55 1.91 -17.69 1.98
N GLU A 56 1.86 -18.53 0.94
CA GLU A 56 2.13 -18.12 -0.45
C GLU A 56 1.20 -17.01 -0.95
N VAL A 57 -0.08 -17.05 -0.56
CA VAL A 57 -1.05 -15.99 -0.90
C VAL A 57 -0.70 -14.70 -0.16
N ALA A 58 -0.36 -14.77 1.13
CA ALA A 58 0.02 -13.60 1.91
C ALA A 58 1.29 -12.93 1.35
N ASP A 59 2.31 -13.74 1.02
CA ASP A 59 3.56 -13.27 0.41
C ASP A 59 3.31 -12.57 -0.92
N THR A 60 2.45 -13.14 -1.76
CA THR A 60 2.09 -12.54 -3.05
C THR A 60 1.37 -11.19 -2.86
N GLN A 61 0.51 -11.06 -1.84
CA GLN A 61 -0.17 -9.80 -1.53
C GLN A 61 0.81 -8.74 -1.02
N ILE A 62 1.74 -9.11 -0.14
CA ILE A 62 2.80 -8.21 0.35
C ILE A 62 3.69 -7.75 -0.81
N TYR A 63 4.05 -8.66 -1.72
CA TYR A 63 4.82 -8.31 -2.91
C TYR A 63 4.07 -7.32 -3.82
N GLY A 64 2.76 -7.54 -4.03
CA GLY A 64 1.90 -6.62 -4.79
C GLY A 64 1.91 -5.22 -4.20
N PHE A 65 1.64 -5.09 -2.90
CA PHE A 65 1.69 -3.82 -2.17
C PHE A 65 3.07 -3.16 -2.25
N SER A 66 4.14 -3.95 -2.11
CA SER A 66 5.51 -3.45 -2.23
C SER A 66 5.82 -2.87 -3.62
N CYS A 67 5.18 -3.39 -4.67
CA CYS A 67 5.31 -2.83 -6.02
C CYS A 67 4.59 -1.48 -6.14
N GLU A 68 3.43 -1.32 -5.53
CA GLU A 68 2.68 -0.06 -5.49
C GLU A 68 3.45 1.02 -4.72
N VAL A 69 3.99 0.67 -3.55
CA VAL A 69 4.86 1.56 -2.76
C VAL A 69 6.09 1.99 -3.56
N LYS A 70 6.79 1.04 -4.21
CA LYS A 70 7.95 1.36 -5.08
C LYS A 70 7.58 2.24 -6.26
N LEU A 71 6.36 2.13 -6.79
CA LEU A 71 5.89 3.02 -7.85
C LEU A 71 5.73 4.45 -7.30
N ALA A 72 5.11 4.60 -6.13
CA ALA A 72 4.97 5.89 -5.44
C ALA A 72 6.33 6.55 -5.14
N GLU A 73 7.31 5.77 -4.69
CA GLU A 73 8.70 6.22 -4.48
C GLU A 73 9.33 6.72 -5.78
N LYS A 74 9.21 5.94 -6.88
CA LYS A 74 9.75 6.31 -8.20
C LYS A 74 9.08 7.54 -8.81
N CYS A 75 7.82 7.78 -8.47
CA CYS A 75 7.10 8.99 -8.83
C CYS A 75 7.49 10.21 -7.96
N GLY A 76 8.34 10.03 -6.95
CA GLY A 76 8.76 11.10 -6.03
C GLY A 76 7.67 11.53 -5.06
N ILE A 77 6.63 10.71 -4.88
CA ILE A 77 5.48 11.01 -4.01
C ILE A 77 5.79 10.57 -2.57
N LEU A 78 6.59 9.51 -2.40
CA LEU A 78 7.02 8.97 -1.11
C LEU A 78 8.54 8.91 -1.02
N ALA A 79 9.04 9.13 0.19
CA ALA A 79 10.42 8.78 0.52
C ALA A 79 10.56 7.26 0.76
N GLU A 80 11.76 6.73 0.54
CA GLU A 80 12.05 5.29 0.66
C GLU A 80 11.82 4.77 2.10
N ASP A 81 12.12 5.60 3.10
CA ASP A 81 11.89 5.29 4.51
C ASP A 81 10.39 5.22 4.85
N GLU A 82 9.58 6.14 4.30
CA GLU A 82 8.12 6.08 4.42
C GLU A 82 7.55 4.82 3.77
N GLY A 83 7.99 4.49 2.55
CA GLY A 83 7.58 3.28 1.86
C GLY A 83 7.95 2.01 2.62
N ARG A 84 9.18 1.94 3.13
CA ARG A 84 9.65 0.84 3.97
C ARG A 84 8.83 0.68 5.25
N GLN A 85 8.47 1.77 5.91
CA GLN A 85 7.64 1.73 7.11
C GLN A 85 6.25 1.17 6.81
N MET A 86 5.63 1.58 5.69
CA MET A 86 4.31 1.06 5.30
C MET A 86 4.32 -0.46 5.07
N ILE A 87 5.37 -0.98 4.44
CA ILE A 87 5.53 -2.42 4.22
C ILE A 87 5.68 -3.15 5.56
N GLN A 88 6.55 -2.64 6.47
CA GLN A 88 6.72 -3.23 7.81
C GLN A 88 5.42 -3.23 8.62
N ASP A 89 4.63 -2.15 8.55
CA ASP A 89 3.35 -2.04 9.26
C ASP A 89 2.30 -3.02 8.72
N LEU A 90 2.38 -3.35 7.42
CA LEU A 90 1.56 -4.39 6.82
C LEU A 90 2.00 -5.77 7.30
N GLU A 91 3.28 -6.10 7.18
CA GLU A 91 3.88 -7.37 7.63
C GLU A 91 3.57 -7.65 9.12
N GLN A 92 3.80 -6.67 9.99
CA GLN A 92 3.51 -6.79 11.42
C GLN A 92 2.02 -6.99 11.69
N GLY A 93 1.16 -6.29 10.95
CA GLY A 93 -0.29 -6.47 11.04
C GLY A 93 -0.74 -7.88 10.65
N LEU A 94 -0.12 -8.46 9.62
CA LEU A 94 -0.38 -9.83 9.21
C LEU A 94 0.14 -10.83 10.24
N ALA A 95 1.36 -10.66 10.74
CA ALA A 95 1.94 -11.49 11.81
C ALA A 95 1.01 -11.55 13.05
N ASN A 96 0.38 -10.43 13.41
CA ASN A 96 -0.59 -10.40 14.51
C ASN A 96 -1.84 -11.25 14.22
N ILE A 97 -2.35 -11.24 12.98
CA ILE A 97 -3.49 -12.08 12.57
C ILE A 97 -3.13 -13.57 12.72
N TYR A 98 -1.93 -13.97 12.29
CA TYR A 98 -1.44 -15.34 12.49
C TYR A 98 -1.36 -15.73 13.97
N ALA A 99 -0.80 -14.84 14.80
CA ALA A 99 -0.63 -15.09 16.23
C ALA A 99 -1.95 -15.20 16.99
N THR A 100 -3.02 -14.53 16.52
CA THR A 100 -4.35 -14.64 17.12
C THR A 100 -5.04 -15.96 16.79
N VAL A 101 -4.92 -16.47 15.56
CA VAL A 101 -5.58 -17.73 15.16
C VAL A 101 -4.89 -18.96 15.78
N GLY A 102 -3.61 -18.87 16.15
CA GLY A 102 -2.89 -19.94 16.84
C GLY A 102 -3.19 -20.11 18.34
N LYS A 103 -4.06 -19.28 18.95
CA LYS A 103 -4.34 -19.28 20.39
C LYS A 103 -5.67 -19.90 20.80
N ASP A 104 -6.51 -20.29 19.84
CA ASP A 104 -7.79 -20.97 20.07
C ASP A 104 -7.65 -22.52 20.05
N GLU A 105 -6.48 -23.05 20.46
CA GLU A 105 -6.23 -24.48 20.78
C GLU A 105 -6.18 -24.68 22.30
#